data_AF-A0AAN6TQJ4-F1
#
_entry.id   AF-A0AAN6TQJ4-F1
#
_cell.length_a   1.000
_cell.length_b   1.000
_cell.length_c   1.000
_cell.angle_alpha   90.00
_cell.angle_beta   90.00
_cell.angle_gamma   90.00
#
_symmetry.space_group_name_H-M   'P 1'
#
loop_
_entity.id
_entity.type
_entity.pdbx_description
1 polymer ?
#
loop_
_entity_poly.entity_id
_entity_poly.type
_entity_poly.pdbx_seq_one_letter_code
_entity_poly.pdbx_strand_id
1 'polypeptide(L)'
;MAPVTCDVQVEFSSPYYGRLILSKIRNEDNTPVTINSFLGLAFKSPAQVDKPYFTVSLTPWQAVTAMVTNEPVKSSLYTVLAGLHLESPHTFNTNDTITIDINGDLNADAETYVKSFVLAADKMPDTNGKVDVHCQEHAPRDARQCAAEGHSHGGQASDHRAHGAR
;
A
#
# COMPACT_ATOMS: atom_id res chain seq x y z
N MET A 1 12.42 -7.79 6.37
CA MET A 1 12.22 -7.68 4.91
C MET A 1 12.12 -6.20 4.61
N ALA A 2 12.88 -5.72 3.63
CA ALA A 2 12.77 -4.33 3.20
C ALA A 2 11.39 -4.10 2.56
N PRO A 3 10.79 -2.91 2.73
CA PRO A 3 9.59 -2.55 2.00
C PRO A 3 9.83 -2.52 0.49
N VAL A 4 8.82 -2.92 -0.27
CA VAL A 4 8.84 -2.87 -1.74
C VAL A 4 8.26 -1.55 -2.20
N THR A 5 8.96 -0.88 -3.11
CA THR A 5 8.59 0.41 -3.69
C THR A 5 8.44 0.29 -5.20
N CYS A 6 7.68 1.19 -5.81
CA CYS A 6 7.51 1.31 -7.25
C CYS A 6 7.19 2.76 -7.64
N ASP A 7 7.40 3.08 -8.91
CA ASP A 7 6.91 4.31 -9.51
C ASP A 7 5.50 4.03 -10.05
N VAL A 8 4.52 4.88 -9.72
CA VAL A 8 3.12 4.76 -10.18
C VAL A 8 2.75 5.96 -11.02
N GLN A 9 2.16 5.72 -12.18
CA GLN A 9 1.74 6.78 -13.12
C GLN A 9 0.32 6.53 -13.61
N VAL A 10 -0.44 7.61 -13.80
CA VAL A 10 -1.70 7.58 -14.56
C VAL A 10 -1.34 7.72 -16.03
N GLU A 11 -1.50 6.65 -16.82
CA GLU A 11 -1.25 6.70 -18.27
C GLU A 11 -2.41 7.39 -19.00
N PHE A 12 -3.64 7.06 -18.61
CA PHE A 12 -4.87 7.58 -19.19
C PHE A 12 -5.93 7.71 -18.11
N SER A 13 -6.77 8.73 -18.21
CA SER A 13 -7.95 8.86 -17.37
C SER A 13 -9.06 9.65 -18.06
N SER A 14 -10.28 9.16 -17.90
CA SER A 14 -11.55 9.74 -18.35
C SER A 14 -12.58 9.58 -17.22
N PRO A 15 -13.78 10.19 -17.33
CA PRO A 15 -14.82 10.01 -16.32
C PRO A 15 -15.30 8.57 -16.10
N TYR A 16 -14.96 7.64 -17.01
CA TYR A 16 -15.45 6.25 -16.97
C TYR A 16 -14.33 5.22 -16.87
N TYR A 17 -13.14 5.55 -17.36
CA TYR A 17 -12.02 4.62 -17.44
C TYR A 17 -10.71 5.32 -17.12
N GLY A 18 -9.86 4.66 -16.35
CA GLY A 18 -8.50 5.08 -16.08
C GLY A 18 -7.53 3.91 -16.14
N ARG A 19 -6.25 4.22 -16.27
CA ARG A 19 -5.16 3.24 -16.33
C ARG A 19 -4.00 3.71 -15.48
N LEU A 20 -3.54 2.81 -14.61
CA LEU A 20 -2.34 2.98 -13.81
C LEU A 20 -1.24 2.06 -14.34
N ILE A 21 0.00 2.56 -14.34
CA ILE A 21 1.19 1.78 -14.63
C ILE A 21 2.12 1.83 -13.43
N LEU A 22 2.48 0.65 -12.94
CA LEU A 22 3.53 0.45 -11.95
C LEU A 22 4.81 0.05 -12.69
N SER A 23 5.92 0.69 -12.34
CA SER A 23 7.25 0.42 -12.90
C SER A 23 8.33 0.55 -11.84
N LYS A 24 9.56 0.15 -12.18
CA LYS A 24 10.74 0.22 -11.30
C LYS A 24 10.52 -0.38 -9.91
N ILE A 25 9.88 -1.56 -9.88
CA ILE A 25 9.59 -2.32 -8.65
C ILE A 25 10.91 -2.76 -8.01
N ARG A 26 11.20 -2.29 -6.80
CA ARG A 26 12.47 -2.49 -6.10
C ARG A 26 12.32 -2.39 -4.59
N ASN A 27 13.26 -2.92 -3.82
CA ASN A 27 13.32 -2.67 -2.39
C ASN A 27 13.67 -1.18 -2.14
N GLU A 28 13.36 -0.64 -0.96
CA GLU A 28 13.69 0.74 -0.59
C GLU A 28 15.18 1.10 -0.73
N ASP A 29 16.07 0.13 -0.55
CA ASP A 29 17.52 0.28 -0.75
C ASP A 29 17.94 0.26 -2.24
N ASN A 30 16.97 0.29 -3.15
CA ASN A 30 17.10 0.16 -4.60
C ASN A 30 17.62 -1.19 -5.10
N THR A 31 17.65 -2.23 -4.27
CA THR A 31 17.98 -3.59 -4.73
C THR A 31 16.78 -4.24 -5.44
N PRO A 32 17.02 -5.18 -6.38
CA PRO A 32 15.95 -5.92 -7.04
C PRO A 32 15.08 -6.69 -6.05
N VAL A 33 13.78 -6.75 -6.33
CA VAL A 33 12.83 -7.57 -5.57
C VAL A 33 12.78 -8.95 -6.19
N THR A 34 13.03 -9.99 -5.39
CA THR A 34 12.80 -11.37 -5.79
C THR A 34 11.54 -11.88 -5.10
N ILE A 35 10.63 -12.45 -5.89
CA ILE A 35 9.47 -13.20 -5.39
C ILE A 35 9.63 -14.68 -5.75
N ASN A 36 9.21 -15.56 -4.85
CA ASN A 36 9.24 -17.01 -5.03
C ASN A 36 7.88 -17.56 -5.47
N SER A 37 6.79 -16.84 -5.21
CA SER A 37 5.43 -17.30 -5.45
C SER A 37 4.52 -16.21 -5.99
N PHE A 38 4.45 -15.05 -5.33
CA PHE A 38 3.56 -13.97 -5.77
C PHE A 38 4.00 -12.59 -5.30
N LEU A 39 3.55 -11.57 -6.02
CA LEU A 39 3.59 -10.19 -5.57
C LEU A 39 2.23 -9.83 -4.98
N GLY A 40 2.20 -9.44 -3.70
CA GLY A 40 1.02 -8.87 -3.07
C GLY A 40 0.94 -7.36 -3.29
N LEU A 41 -0.26 -6.85 -3.56
CA LEU A 41 -0.56 -5.44 -3.79
C LEU A 41 -1.79 -5.03 -2.98
N ALA A 42 -1.76 -3.81 -2.46
CA ALA A 42 -2.90 -3.12 -1.89
C ALA A 42 -2.94 -1.69 -2.45
N PHE A 43 -4.11 -1.22 -2.89
CA PHE A 43 -4.27 0.16 -3.37
C PHE A 43 -5.72 0.64 -3.27
N LYS A 44 -5.95 1.94 -3.41
CA LYS A 44 -7.27 2.55 -3.47
C LYS A 44 -7.72 2.72 -4.91
N SER A 45 -9.01 2.51 -5.16
CA SER A 45 -9.62 2.64 -6.49
C SER A 45 -11.01 3.30 -6.41
N PRO A 46 -11.40 4.14 -7.38
CA PRO A 46 -12.75 4.69 -7.47
C PRO A 46 -13.82 3.63 -7.77
N ALA A 47 -13.41 2.47 -8.28
CA ALA A 47 -14.29 1.38 -8.67
C ALA A 47 -13.71 0.02 -8.26
N GLN A 48 -14.56 -1.01 -8.25
CA GLN A 48 -14.07 -2.38 -8.09
C GLN A 48 -13.14 -2.74 -9.26
N VAL A 49 -12.08 -3.48 -8.97
CA VAL A 49 -11.14 -3.98 -9.97
C VAL A 49 -11.23 -5.50 -9.99
N ASP A 50 -11.39 -6.05 -11.19
CA ASP A 50 -11.41 -7.50 -11.42
C ASP A 50 -10.09 -8.01 -12.01
N LYS A 51 -9.90 -9.32 -11.94
CA LYS A 51 -8.69 -10.02 -12.43
C LYS A 51 -8.28 -9.65 -13.87
N PRO A 52 -9.20 -9.54 -14.86
CA PRO A 52 -8.82 -9.26 -16.24
C PRO A 52 -8.21 -7.87 -16.45
N TYR A 53 -8.36 -6.96 -15.50
CA TYR A 53 -7.83 -5.62 -15.59
C TYR A 53 -6.35 -5.51 -15.19
N PHE A 54 -5.75 -6.61 -14.73
CA PHE A 54 -4.31 -6.68 -14.46
C PHE A 54 -3.60 -7.25 -15.68
N THR A 55 -2.83 -6.40 -16.37
CA THR A 55 -1.90 -6.83 -17.42
C THR A 55 -0.48 -6.73 -16.88
N VAL A 56 0.22 -7.86 -16.80
CA VAL A 56 1.59 -7.93 -16.25
C VAL A 56 2.57 -8.26 -17.36
N SER A 57 3.55 -7.37 -17.55
CA SER A 57 4.60 -7.53 -18.54
C SER A 57 5.93 -7.81 -17.83
N LEU A 58 6.38 -9.06 -17.88
CA LEU A 58 7.65 -9.51 -17.30
C LEU A 58 8.68 -9.77 -18.39
N THR A 59 9.95 -9.57 -18.05
CA THR A 59 11.11 -9.88 -18.89
C THR A 59 12.10 -10.75 -18.09
N PRO A 60 12.28 -12.04 -18.42
CA PRO A 60 11.59 -12.80 -19.47
C PRO A 60 10.09 -12.96 -19.19
N TRP A 61 9.29 -13.18 -20.24
CA TRP A 61 7.85 -13.38 -20.11
C TRP A 61 7.54 -14.64 -19.30
N GLN A 62 6.54 -14.54 -18.43
CA GLN A 62 5.99 -15.65 -17.66
C GLN A 62 4.47 -15.46 -17.54
N ALA A 63 3.71 -16.55 -17.38
CA ALA A 63 2.29 -16.39 -17.10
C ALA A 63 2.06 -15.88 -15.67
N VAL A 64 1.03 -15.04 -15.52
CA VAL A 64 0.64 -14.45 -14.24
C VAL A 64 -0.84 -14.66 -14.01
N THR A 65 -1.20 -15.14 -12.83
CA THR A 65 -2.60 -15.26 -12.39
C THR A 65 -2.89 -14.26 -11.28
N ALA A 66 -3.87 -13.38 -11.50
CA ALA A 66 -4.32 -12.44 -10.49
C ALA A 66 -5.41 -13.05 -9.58
N MET A 67 -5.27 -12.88 -8.28
CA MET A 67 -6.33 -13.00 -7.29
C MET A 67 -6.66 -11.60 -6.78
N VAL A 68 -7.93 -11.22 -6.72
CA VAL A 68 -8.35 -9.85 -6.38
C VAL A 68 -9.51 -9.90 -5.41
N THR A 69 -9.46 -9.06 -4.38
CA THR A 69 -10.52 -8.78 -3.42
C THR A 69 -10.75 -7.28 -3.35
N ASN A 70 -12.01 -6.88 -3.28
CA ASN A 70 -12.41 -5.47 -3.22
C ASN A 70 -13.18 -5.22 -1.93
N GLU A 71 -12.69 -4.30 -1.11
CA GLU A 71 -13.33 -3.89 0.15
C GLU A 71 -13.86 -2.45 0.00
N PRO A 72 -15.18 -2.22 0.10
CA PRO A 72 -15.73 -0.87 0.01
C PRO A 72 -15.36 -0.06 1.26
N VAL A 73 -14.78 1.13 1.06
CA VAL A 73 -14.42 2.07 2.14
C VAL A 73 -15.52 3.11 2.34
N LYS A 74 -16.01 3.69 1.25
CA LYS A 74 -17.15 4.63 1.18
C LYS A 74 -17.71 4.63 -0.25
N SER A 75 -18.75 5.42 -0.50
CA SER A 75 -19.32 5.55 -1.85
C SER A 75 -18.23 5.84 -2.88
N SER A 76 -18.11 4.96 -3.88
CA SER A 76 -17.12 5.04 -4.98
C SER A 76 -15.67 5.12 -4.52
N LEU A 77 -15.32 4.42 -3.43
CA LEU A 77 -13.94 4.20 -3.01
C LEU A 77 -13.77 2.79 -2.45
N TYR A 78 -12.84 2.05 -3.03
CA TYR A 78 -12.51 0.67 -2.67
C TYR A 78 -11.05 0.55 -2.27
N THR A 79 -10.77 -0.27 -1.28
CA THR A 79 -9.45 -0.87 -1.07
C THR A 79 -9.40 -2.15 -1.89
N VAL A 80 -8.45 -2.24 -2.80
CA VAL A 80 -8.21 -3.41 -3.64
C VAL A 80 -7.01 -4.15 -3.06
N LEU A 81 -7.20 -5.44 -2.79
CA LEU A 81 -6.17 -6.38 -2.39
C LEU A 81 -5.95 -7.35 -3.54
N ALA A 82 -4.73 -7.43 -4.08
CA ALA A 82 -4.40 -8.32 -5.17
C ALA A 82 -3.15 -9.16 -4.90
N GLY A 83 -3.18 -10.42 -5.33
CA GLY A 83 -2.02 -11.30 -5.41
C GLY A 83 -1.75 -11.67 -6.86
N LEU A 84 -0.56 -11.33 -7.36
CA LEU A 84 -0.11 -11.68 -8.72
C LEU A 84 0.81 -12.90 -8.62
N HIS A 85 0.26 -14.08 -8.89
CA HIS A 85 0.96 -15.35 -8.81
C HIS A 85 1.71 -15.65 -10.10
N LEU A 86 3.01 -15.96 -9.99
CA LEU A 86 3.86 -16.29 -11.13
C LEU A 86 4.09 -17.81 -11.19
N GLU A 87 4.32 -18.32 -12.40
CA GLU A 87 4.62 -19.75 -12.61
C GLU A 87 5.95 -20.20 -11.99
N SER A 88 6.91 -19.28 -11.86
CA SER A 88 8.22 -19.54 -11.27
C SER A 88 8.76 -18.31 -10.54
N PRO A 89 9.80 -18.45 -9.68
CA PRO A 89 10.43 -17.32 -9.03
C PRO A 89 10.88 -16.25 -10.03
N HIS A 90 10.69 -14.98 -9.69
CA HIS A 90 11.03 -13.84 -10.55
C HIS A 90 11.81 -12.78 -9.78
N THR A 91 12.83 -12.23 -10.41
CA THR A 91 13.53 -11.05 -9.91
C THR A 91 13.18 -9.87 -10.81
N PHE A 92 12.51 -8.89 -10.22
CA PHE A 92 12.06 -7.70 -10.94
C PHE A 92 13.24 -6.90 -11.49
N ASN A 93 13.11 -6.46 -12.73
CA ASN A 93 14.04 -5.54 -13.38
C ASN A 93 13.30 -4.28 -13.87
N THR A 94 14.05 -3.34 -14.46
CA THR A 94 13.51 -2.04 -14.85
C THR A 94 12.49 -2.06 -15.99
N ASN A 95 12.46 -3.14 -16.78
CA ASN A 95 11.52 -3.29 -17.90
C ASN A 95 10.21 -3.95 -17.49
N ASP A 96 10.15 -4.50 -16.27
CA ASP A 96 8.93 -5.14 -15.77
C ASP A 96 7.90 -4.07 -15.40
N THR A 97 6.67 -4.27 -15.86
CA THR A 97 5.57 -3.33 -15.61
C THR A 97 4.29 -4.08 -15.26
N ILE A 98 3.45 -3.42 -14.46
CA ILE A 98 2.09 -3.88 -14.16
C ILE A 98 1.14 -2.75 -14.57
N THR A 99 0.26 -3.06 -15.50
CA THR A 99 -0.81 -2.16 -15.94
C THR A 99 -2.12 -2.58 -15.28
N ILE A 100 -2.79 -1.62 -14.67
CA ILE A 100 -4.08 -1.81 -14.00
C ILE A 100 -5.09 -0.89 -14.67
N ASP A 101 -6.04 -1.48 -15.36
CA ASP A 101 -7.18 -0.77 -15.93
C ASP A 101 -8.30 -0.64 -14.87
N ILE A 102 -8.95 0.52 -14.80
CA ILE A 102 -9.95 0.84 -13.78
C ILE A 102 -11.18 1.41 -14.47
N ASN A 103 -12.36 0.85 -14.19
CA ASN A 103 -13.64 1.37 -14.69
C ASN A 103 -14.15 2.51 -13.78
N GLY A 104 -13.39 3.59 -13.68
CA GLY A 104 -13.73 4.77 -12.89
C GLY A 104 -12.80 5.95 -13.17
N ASP A 105 -13.21 7.13 -12.71
CA ASP A 105 -12.47 8.38 -12.89
C ASP A 105 -11.30 8.49 -11.90
N LEU A 106 -10.07 8.44 -12.42
CA LEU A 106 -8.88 8.67 -11.62
C LEU A 106 -8.59 10.17 -11.43
N ASN A 107 -9.14 11.07 -12.28
CA ASN A 107 -8.81 12.50 -12.24
C ASN A 107 -9.41 13.21 -11.03
N ALA A 108 -10.53 12.70 -10.49
CA ALA A 108 -11.18 13.27 -9.32
C ALA A 108 -10.27 13.31 -8.09
N ASP A 109 -9.33 12.36 -7.95
CA ASP A 109 -8.40 12.26 -6.82
C ASP A 109 -7.14 11.46 -7.18
N ALA A 110 -6.48 11.86 -8.27
CA ALA A 110 -5.35 11.10 -8.85
C ALA A 110 -4.21 10.87 -7.85
N GLU A 111 -3.93 11.87 -7.01
CA GLU A 111 -2.89 11.79 -5.99
C GLU A 111 -3.19 10.70 -4.96
N THR A 112 -4.44 10.59 -4.49
CA THR A 112 -4.84 9.55 -3.55
C THR A 112 -4.66 8.16 -4.15
N TYR A 113 -5.03 7.96 -5.42
CA TYR A 113 -4.89 6.65 -6.06
C TYR A 113 -3.43 6.28 -6.27
N VAL A 114 -2.61 7.19 -6.83
CA VAL A 114 -1.19 6.96 -7.12
C VAL A 114 -0.37 6.72 -5.84
N LYS A 115 -0.66 7.42 -4.74
CA LYS A 115 0.09 7.27 -3.47
C LYS A 115 -0.40 6.13 -2.58
N SER A 116 -1.46 5.43 -2.95
CA SER A 116 -2.07 4.40 -2.10
C SER A 116 -1.44 3.01 -2.20
N PHE A 117 -0.50 2.81 -3.11
CA PHE A 117 0.07 1.49 -3.39
C PHE A 117 0.99 1.02 -2.27
N VAL A 118 0.73 -0.20 -1.79
CA VAL A 118 1.61 -0.95 -0.90
C VAL A 118 1.89 -2.29 -1.56
N LEU A 119 3.16 -2.66 -1.68
CA LEU A 119 3.61 -3.90 -2.30
C LEU A 119 4.32 -4.79 -1.28
N ALA A 120 4.22 -6.10 -1.45
CA ALA A 120 4.96 -7.06 -0.65
C ALA A 120 5.35 -8.31 -1.46
N ALA A 121 6.58 -8.76 -1.28
CA ALA A 121 7.07 -10.01 -1.86
C ALA A 121 6.60 -11.23 -1.04
N ASP A 122 5.99 -12.21 -1.70
CA ASP A 122 5.57 -13.51 -1.14
C ASP A 122 4.61 -13.44 0.07
N LYS A 123 3.89 -12.32 0.20
CA LYS A 123 2.84 -12.12 1.20
C LYS A 123 1.88 -11.03 0.74
N MET A 124 0.67 -11.03 1.30
CA MET A 124 -0.23 -9.88 1.14
C MET A 124 0.28 -8.69 1.99
N PRO A 125 0.19 -7.45 1.50
CA PRO A 125 0.47 -6.27 2.31
C PRO A 125 -0.47 -6.20 3.52
N ASP A 126 0.05 -5.76 4.67
CA ASP A 126 -0.80 -5.48 5.82
C ASP A 126 -1.56 -4.18 5.57
N THR A 127 -2.88 -4.27 5.43
CA THR A 127 -3.80 -3.14 5.26
C THR A 127 -4.57 -2.80 6.54
N ASN A 128 -4.39 -3.57 7.61
CA ASN A 128 -5.16 -3.49 8.84
C ASN A 128 -4.37 -2.86 10.02
N GLY A 129 -3.05 -2.69 9.89
CA GLY A 129 -2.20 -2.13 10.93
C GLY A 129 -1.39 -0.94 10.43
N LYS A 130 -1.53 0.20 11.12
CA LYS A 130 -0.60 1.34 11.23
C LYS A 130 0.55 1.34 10.21
N VAL A 131 0.54 2.28 9.29
CA VAL A 131 1.74 2.67 8.57
C VAL A 131 2.80 3.04 9.61
N ASP A 132 3.83 2.20 9.75
CA ASP A 132 5.08 2.61 10.40
C ASP A 132 5.73 3.58 9.43
N VAL A 133 5.30 4.84 9.51
CA VAL A 133 5.96 5.93 8.80
C VAL A 133 7.30 6.11 9.52
N HIS A 134 8.34 5.41 9.05
CA HIS A 134 9.68 5.93 9.22
C HIS A 134 9.78 7.18 8.35
N CYS A 135 9.29 8.29 8.88
CA CYS A 135 9.85 9.57 8.51
C CYS A 135 11.33 9.44 8.86
N GLN A 136 12.20 9.35 7.85
CA GLN A 136 13.53 9.88 8.07
C GLN A 136 13.31 11.35 8.40
N GLU A 137 13.37 11.65 9.69
CA GLU A 137 13.46 12.99 10.24
C GLU A 137 14.67 13.65 9.59
N HIS A 138 14.46 14.28 8.44
CA HIS A 138 15.31 15.37 7.99
C HIS A 138 15.02 16.52 8.93
N ALA A 139 15.68 16.51 10.09
CA ALA A 139 15.50 17.49 11.13
C ALA A 139 15.49 18.92 10.56
N PRO A 140 14.37 19.65 10.65
CA PRO A 140 14.42 21.10 10.70
C PRO A 140 14.41 21.46 12.18
N ARG A 141 15.38 22.27 12.60
CA ARG A 141 15.32 22.95 13.90
C ARG A 141 13.99 23.69 14.01
N ASP A 142 13.04 23.17 14.79
CA ASP A 142 12.35 23.87 15.88
C ASP A 142 11.20 23.01 16.40
N ALA A 143 11.35 22.56 17.63
CA ALA A 143 10.33 21.80 18.36
C ALA A 143 9.13 22.70 18.67
N ARG A 144 7.93 22.32 18.19
CA ARG A 144 6.62 22.49 18.86
C ARG A 144 5.50 22.03 17.92
N GLN A 145 5.12 20.75 18.02
CA GLN A 145 3.74 20.24 18.05
C GLN A 145 3.67 18.76 17.66
N CYS A 146 3.82 17.89 18.66
CA CYS A 146 3.17 16.59 18.69
C CYS A 146 2.39 16.52 20.01
N ALA A 147 1.16 17.06 20.02
CA ALA A 147 0.18 16.73 21.05
C ALA A 147 -0.78 15.71 20.43
N ALA A 148 -0.47 14.43 20.59
CA ALA A 148 -1.45 13.37 20.39
C ALA A 148 -2.19 13.21 21.73
N GLU A 149 -3.43 13.70 21.80
CA GLU A 149 -4.35 13.42 22.90
C GLU A 149 -4.76 11.94 22.84
N GLY A 150 -4.04 11.10 23.59
CA GLY A 150 -4.44 9.73 23.90
C GLY A 150 -5.29 9.71 25.16
N HIS A 151 -6.61 9.76 25.01
CA HIS A 151 -7.55 9.39 26.07
C HIS A 151 -7.44 7.88 26.34
N SER A 152 -6.94 7.50 27.52
CA SER A 152 -7.11 6.15 28.07
C SER A 152 -7.58 6.25 29.53
N HIS A 153 -8.87 5.99 29.72
CA HIS A 153 -9.46 5.62 31.00
C HIS A 153 -8.92 4.24 31.40
N GLY A 154 -8.31 4.12 32.58
CA GLY A 154 -7.86 2.82 33.06
C GLY A 154 -6.95 2.87 34.28
N GLY A 155 -7.56 3.15 35.44
CA GLY A 155 -7.23 2.57 36.74
C GLY A 155 -5.79 2.58 37.26
N GLN A 156 -5.55 3.31 38.33
CA GLN A 156 -4.66 2.84 39.40
C GLN A 156 -5.10 3.42 40.75
N ALA A 157 -5.61 2.53 41.59
CA ALA A 157 -5.64 2.71 43.04
C ALA A 157 -4.21 2.64 43.57
N SER A 158 -3.87 3.48 44.56
CA SER A 158 -3.05 3.09 45.73
C SER A 158 -2.92 4.25 46.72
N ASP A 159 -3.35 3.95 47.95
CA ASP A 159 -2.65 4.25 49.20
C ASP A 159 -2.46 5.71 49.63
N HIS A 160 -3.38 6.19 50.49
CA HIS A 160 -3.04 7.19 51.49
C HIS A 160 -3.19 6.62 52.90
N ARG A 161 -2.02 6.27 53.43
CA ARG A 161 -1.65 5.92 54.80
C ARG A 161 -2.37 6.75 55.88
N ALA A 162 -2.82 6.04 56.90
CA ALA A 162 -3.49 6.54 58.09
C ALA A 162 -2.55 7.18 59.16
N HIS A 163 -3.20 7.91 60.08
CA HIS A 163 -2.93 8.11 61.52
C HIS A 163 -2.30 9.41 62.06
N GLY A 164 -3.03 9.99 63.04
CA GLY A 164 -2.58 10.86 64.15
C GLY A 164 -3.33 12.21 64.17
N ALA A 165 -4.45 12.44 64.86
CA ALA A 165 -4.82 12.29 66.27
C ALA A 165 -3.97 13.11 67.27
N ARG A 166 -4.33 14.39 67.46
CA ARG A 166 -4.86 14.97 68.71
C ARG A 166 -5.10 16.47 68.56
#